data_AF-A0A8C3LWC1-F1
#
_entry.id   AF-A0A8C3LWC1-F1
#
_cell.length_a   1.000
_cell.length_b   1.000
_cell.length_c   1.000
_cell.angle_alpha   90.00
_cell.angle_beta   90.00
_cell.angle_gamma   90.00
#
_symmetry.space_group_name_H-M   'P 1'
#
loop_
_entity.id
_entity.type
_entity.pdbx_description
1 polymer ?
#
loop_
_entity_poly.entity_id
_entity_poly.type
_entity_poly.pdbx_seq_one_letter_code
_entity_poly.pdbx_strand_id
1 'polypeptide(L)' 'MVVNAEGIPIRTTLDNSTTVHYAGLLHQLTMKARSTVRDIDPQNDLTFLRIRSKKHEIMVAPDKEYLLIVIQNPSE' A
#
# COMPACT_ATOMS: atom_id res chain seq x y z
N MET A 1 -1.72 8.15 3.76
CA MET A 1 -3.17 7.98 3.54
C MET A 1 -3.64 6.66 4.14
N VAL A 2 -4.90 6.63 4.58
CA VAL A 2 -5.58 5.44 5.09
C VAL A 2 -6.63 5.05 4.05
N VAL A 3 -6.62 3.79 3.64
CA VAL A 3 -7.51 3.22 2.61
C VAL A 3 -8.25 2.04 3.22
N ASN A 4 -9.54 1.86 2.93
CA ASN A 4 -10.30 0.70 3.41
C ASN A 4 -9.97 -0.58 2.61
N ALA A 5 -10.54 -1.72 3.01
CA ALA A 5 -10.39 -3.01 2.33
C ALA A 5 -10.92 -3.04 0.87
N GLU A 6 -11.69 -2.03 0.45
CA GLU A 6 -12.21 -1.91 -0.92
C GLU A 6 -11.31 -1.04 -1.82
N GLY A 7 -10.22 -0.47 -1.27
CA GLY A 7 -9.35 0.45 -2.00
C GLY A 7 -9.84 1.90 -2.01
N ILE A 8 -10.83 2.26 -1.18
CA ILE A 8 -11.38 3.60 -1.06
C ILE A 8 -10.60 4.41 0.00
N PRO A 9 -10.05 5.59 -0.35
CA PRO A 9 -9.37 6.44 0.61
C PRO A 9 -10.32 6.98 1.69
N ILE A 10 -9.98 6.78 2.97
CA ILE A 10 -10.69 7.33 4.13
C ILE A 10 -10.10 8.68 4.54
N ARG A 11 -8.77 8.78 4.58
CA ARG A 11 -8.04 9.98 5.00
C ARG A 11 -6.73 10.11 4.25
N THR A 12 -6.42 11.31 3.76
CA THR A 12 -5.21 11.58 2.98
C THR A 12 -4.66 12.98 3.29
N THR A 13 -3.38 13.17 3.01
CA THR A 13 -2.70 14.47 3.01
C THR A 13 -2.34 14.92 1.58
N LEU A 14 -2.70 14.13 0.57
CA LEU A 14 -2.50 14.43 -0.86
C LEU A 14 -3.79 15.02 -1.46
N ASP A 15 -3.69 15.56 -2.67
CA ASP A 15 -4.85 15.95 -3.46
C ASP A 15 -5.73 14.74 -3.83
N ASN A 16 -7.00 15.00 -4.14
CA ASN A 16 -7.98 13.95 -4.37
C ASN A 16 -7.64 13.07 -5.59
N SER A 17 -7.21 13.66 -6.70
CA SER A 17 -6.88 12.92 -7.91
C SER A 17 -5.71 11.95 -7.71
N THR A 18 -4.64 12.43 -7.09
CA THR A 18 -3.48 11.61 -6.74
C THR A 18 -3.89 10.52 -5.74
N THR A 19 -4.68 10.87 -4.73
CA THR A 19 -5.10 9.92 -3.70
C THR A 19 -5.88 8.75 -4.29
N VAL A 20 -6.89 8.99 -5.14
CA VAL A 20 -7.69 7.94 -5.77
C VAL A 20 -6.82 7.04 -6.64
N HIS A 21 -5.91 7.64 -7.42
CA HIS A 21 -5.01 6.90 -8.29
C HIS A 21 -4.06 5.98 -7.51
N TYR A 22 -3.39 6.52 -6.48
CA TYR A 22 -2.46 5.76 -5.65
C TYR A 22 -3.17 4.68 -4.83
N ALA A 23 -4.33 4.98 -4.23
CA ALA A 23 -5.07 4.02 -3.43
C ALA A 23 -5.49 2.79 -4.26
N GLY A 24 -6.04 3.00 -5.45
CA GLY A 24 -6.45 1.90 -6.33
C GLY A 24 -5.28 1.02 -6.76
N LEU A 25 -4.18 1.63 -7.22
CA LEU A 25 -3.01 0.89 -7.70
C LEU A 25 -2.29 0.16 -6.56
N LEU A 26 -2.07 0.81 -5.42
CA LEU A 26 -1.36 0.21 -4.29
C LEU A 26 -2.19 -0.87 -3.60
N HIS A 27 -3.51 -0.71 -3.56
CA HIS A 27 -4.40 -1.77 -3.08
C HIS A 27 -4.26 -3.04 -3.93
N GLN A 28 -4.38 -2.93 -5.25
CA GLN A 28 -4.23 -4.08 -6.15
C GLN A 28 -2.84 -4.72 -6.06
N LEU A 29 -1.79 -3.90 -5.97
CA LEU A 29 -0.42 -4.38 -5.83
C LEU A 29 -0.22 -5.14 -4.52
N THR A 30 -0.74 -4.61 -3.40
CA THR A 30 -0.62 -5.24 -2.08
C THR A 30 -1.35 -6.58 -2.05
N MET A 31 -2.53 -6.67 -2.65
CA MET A 31 -3.28 -7.92 -2.75
C MET A 31 -2.53 -8.99 -3.57
N LYS A 32 -1.93 -8.60 -4.70
CA LYS A 32 -1.08 -9.50 -5.50
C LYS A 32 0.15 -9.95 -4.72
N ALA A 33 0.85 -9.01 -4.08
CA ALA A 33 2.03 -9.31 -3.27
C ALA A 33 1.72 -10.28 -2.12
N ARG A 34 0.59 -10.08 -1.42
CA ARG A 34 0.12 -10.98 -0.36
C ARG A 34 -0.16 -12.38 -0.88
N SER A 35 -0.82 -12.49 -2.05
CA SER A 35 -1.03 -13.79 -2.70
C SER A 35 0.29 -14.47 -3.01
N THR A 36 1.23 -13.76 -3.63
CA THR A 36 2.54 -14.31 -4.00
C THR A 36 3.35 -14.79 -2.78
N VAL A 37 3.31 -14.06 -1.65
CA VAL A 37 3.95 -14.50 -0.40
C VAL A 37 3.35 -15.83 0.08
N ARG A 38 2.03 -15.96 0.05
CA ARG A 38 1.31 -17.18 0.46
C ARG A 38 1.51 -18.35 -0.51
N ASP A 39 1.68 -18.05 -1.80
CA ASP A 39 1.97 -19.07 -2.83
C ASP A 39 3.37 -19.68 -2.63
N ILE A 40 4.32 -18.92 -2.06
CA ILE A 40 5.66 -19.39 -1.70
C ILE A 40 5.64 -20.20 -0.39
N ASP A 41 5.02 -19.65 0.65
CA ASP A 41 4.82 -20.32 1.94
C ASP A 41 3.43 -19.93 2.50
N PRO A 42 2.47 -20.88 2.56
CA PRO A 42 1.13 -20.62 3.08
C PRO A 42 1.09 -20.18 4.56
N GLN A 43 2.15 -20.41 5.33
CA GLN A 43 2.25 -19.98 6.73
C GLN A 43 2.66 -18.52 6.87
N ASN A 44 3.16 -17.89 5.80
CA ASN A 44 3.61 -16.50 5.81
C ASN A 44 2.46 -15.57 5.38
N ASP A 45 2.39 -14.39 6.00
CA ASP A 45 1.49 -13.32 5.57
C ASP A 45 2.27 -12.03 5.33
N LEU A 46 1.80 -11.23 4.38
CA LEU A 46 2.42 -9.94 4.09
C LEU A 46 2.11 -8.96 5.23
N THR A 47 3.12 -8.63 6.03
CA THR A 47 3.02 -7.67 7.15
C THR A 47 3.38 -6.24 6.74
N PHE A 48 4.29 -6.11 5.77
CA PHE A 48 4.79 -4.81 5.33
C PHE A 48 5.32 -4.89 3.90
N LEU A 49 5.00 -3.88 3.08
CA LEU A 49 5.48 -3.73 1.72
C LEU A 49 6.16 -2.37 1.56
N ARG A 50 7.47 -2.38 1.26
CA ARG A 50 8.26 -1.17 1.02
C ARG A 50 8.74 -1.15 -0.42
N ILE A 51 8.37 -0.12 -1.17
CA ILE A 51 8.72 0.08 -2.57
C ILE A 51 9.52 1.36 -2.68
N ARG A 52 10.79 1.26 -3.04
CA ARG A 52 11.67 2.42 -3.23
C ARG A 52 11.88 2.68 -4.71
N SER A 53 11.57 3.90 -5.14
CA SER A 53 11.93 4.43 -6.44
C SER A 53 12.94 5.57 -6.28
N LYS A 54 13.42 6.15 -7.38
CA LYS A 54 14.32 7.31 -7.34
C LYS A 54 13.66 8.57 -6.76
N LYS A 55 12.34 8.71 -6.91
CA LYS A 55 11.59 9.92 -6.52
C LYS A 55 10.78 9.74 -5.23
N HIS A 56 10.29 8.54 -4.99
CA HIS A 56 9.40 8.24 -3.88
C HIS A 56 9.76 6.91 -3.24
N GLU A 57 9.64 6.86 -1.92
CA GLU A 57 9.57 5.65 -1.14
C GLU A 57 8.14 5.48 -0.64
N ILE A 58 7.54 4.34 -0.99
CA ILE A 58 6.18 3.98 -0.65
C ILE A 58 6.23 2.86 0.37
N MET A 59 5.58 3.05 1.50
CA MET A 59 5.47 2.10 2.58
C MET A 59 4.01 1.75 2.77
N VAL A 60 3.68 0.47 2.66
CA VAL A 60 2.31 -0.04 2.80
C VAL A 60 2.28 -1.04 3.93
N ALA A 61 1.47 -0.76 4.95
CA ALA A 61 1.18 -1.68 6.04
C ALA A 61 -0.29 -2.12 5.92
N PRO A 62 -0.55 -3.37 5.51
CA PRO A 62 -1.88 -3.94 5.56
C PRO A 62 -2.26 -4.28 7.02
N ASP A 63 -3.47 -3.89 7.42
CA ASP A 63 -4.16 -4.35 8.63
C ASP A 63 -5.48 -5.03 8.20
N LYS A 64 -6.23 -5.62 9.14
CA LYS A 64 -7.43 -6.42 8.87
C LYS A 64 -8.48 -5.68 8.05
N GLU A 65 -8.65 -4.38 8.29
CA GLU A 65 -9.73 -3.59 7.69
C GLU A 65 -9.24 -2.38 6.89
N TYR A 66 -7.96 -2.05 7.00
CA TYR A 66 -7.37 -0.86 6.38
C TYR A 66 -5.96 -1.11 5.86
N LEU A 67 -5.60 -0.37 4.81
CA LEU A 67 -4.24 -0.23 4.33
C LEU A 67 -3.73 1.15 4.74
N LEU A 68 -2.65 1.17 5.52
CA LEU A 68 -1.89 2.38 5.78
C LEU A 68 -0.83 2.54 4.70
N ILE A 69 -0.89 3.63 3.97
CA ILE A 69 0.04 3.95 2.89
C ILE A 69 0.77 5.24 3.24
N VAL A 70 2.09 5.20 3.26
CA VAL A 70 2.97 6.37 3.42
C VAL A 70 3.77 6.55 2.14
N ILE A 71 3.83 7.79 1.65
CA ILE A 71 4.67 8.18 0.52
C ILE A 71 5.63 9.23 1.04
N GLN A 72 6.92 8.97 0.95
CA GLN A 72 7.99 9.86 1.43
C GLN A 72 9.07 10.06 0.37
N ASN A 73 9.92 11.07 0.59
CA ASN A 73 11.09 11.30 -0.23
C ASN A 73 12.15 10.23 0.10
N PRO A 74 12.69 9.47 -0.87
CA PRO A 74 13.67 8.43 -0.61
C PRO A 74 15.05 8.99 -0.25
N SER A 75 15.26 10.31 -0.34
CA SER A 75 16.54 10.97 -0.09
C SER A 75 16.57 11.79 1.20
N GLU A 76 15.45 11.86 1.93
CA GLU A 76 15.41 12.35 3.32
C GLU A 76 15.49 11.19 4.31
#